data_AF-A0A812KXE2-F1
#
_entry.id   AF-A0A812KXE2-F1
#
_cell.length_a   1.000
_cell.length_b   1.000
_cell.length_c   1.000
_cell.angle_alpha   90.00
_cell.angle_beta   90.00
_cell.angle_gamma   90.00
#
_symmetry.space_group_name_H-M   'P 1'
#
loop_
_entity.id
_entity.type
_entity.pdbx_description
1 polymer ?
#
loop_
_entity_poly.entity_id
_entity_poly.type
_entity_poly.pdbx_seq_one_letter_code
_entity_poly.pdbx_strand_id
1 'polypeptide(L)'
;FCPVVATNITLNLTSLGPCMILTFNENCHDWCDESKLSCTLLPHPPIGNYSERQGHMVGFFRDPDQRIVSGYHGGGEKFADDRRFHLDAAGIGAFATLPCKPLDDAVPLPKVPLLEFAEAWKGGMTYQLVTEDDHGIPTVLPNRPKVTQADGVQAARRVREGFAFVGITEEWDLSICLFHKMFGGLCVFSEFQDIRPTFPGKSANTDYNTSELMAWHDDIDEIVYEAALEVFHKNLVLYNVSHETCQECYRNAGKEELP
;
A
#
# COMPACT_ATOMS: atom_id res chain seq x y z
N PHE A 1 9.92 2.98 19.82
CA PHE A 1 10.23 4.24 20.56
C PHE A 1 11.67 4.60 20.20
N CYS A 2 11.89 5.58 19.33
CA CYS A 2 13.23 5.97 18.88
C CYS A 2 13.68 7.17 19.76
N PRO A 3 14.69 7.02 20.64
CA PRO A 3 14.91 7.91 21.80
C PRO A 3 15.40 9.33 21.47
N VAL A 4 15.68 9.63 20.20
CA VAL A 4 16.23 10.93 19.77
C VAL A 4 15.20 11.83 19.08
N VAL A 5 13.98 11.32 18.87
CA VAL A 5 12.89 12.08 18.23
C VAL A 5 11.80 12.29 19.26
N ALA A 6 11.55 13.55 19.62
CA ALA A 6 10.41 13.90 20.48
C ALA A 6 9.12 13.36 19.84
N THR A 7 8.23 12.78 20.66
CA THR A 7 7.01 12.07 20.24
C THR A 7 6.01 12.90 19.41
N ASN A 8 6.29 14.19 19.22
CA ASN A 8 5.42 15.17 18.58
C ASN A 8 6.03 15.76 17.30
N ILE A 9 7.10 15.17 16.75
CA ILE A 9 7.72 15.62 15.51
C ILE A 9 7.42 14.63 14.39
N THR A 10 6.68 15.08 13.38
CA THR A 10 6.51 14.36 12.12
C THR A 10 7.81 14.41 11.34
N LEU A 11 8.40 13.24 11.07
CA LEU A 11 9.66 13.13 10.33
C LEU A 11 9.38 13.25 8.83
N ASN A 12 9.89 14.29 8.20
CA ASN A 12 9.82 14.49 6.75
C ASN A 12 11.10 15.15 6.20
N LEU A 13 11.19 15.28 4.88
CA LEU A 13 12.30 15.93 4.16
C LEU A 13 12.58 17.35 4.65
N THR A 14 11.56 18.07 5.10
CA THR A 14 11.65 19.42 5.63
C THR A 14 12.24 19.45 7.04
N SER A 15 12.04 18.40 7.84
CA SER A 15 12.48 18.30 9.24
C SER A 15 13.89 17.72 9.41
N LEU A 16 14.32 16.80 8.56
CA LEU A 16 15.61 16.09 8.71
C LEU A 16 16.59 16.32 7.55
N GLY A 17 16.10 16.83 6.41
CA GLY A 17 16.89 16.98 5.20
C GLY A 17 17.16 15.67 4.45
N PRO A 18 17.58 15.74 3.17
CA PRO A 18 17.74 14.57 2.31
C PRO A 18 18.85 13.62 2.79
N CYS A 19 19.93 14.18 3.36
CA CYS A 19 21.09 13.41 3.79
C CYS A 19 20.78 12.54 5.01
N MET A 20 20.01 13.07 5.97
CA MET A 20 19.69 12.36 7.21
C MET A 20 18.65 11.25 6.98
N ILE A 21 17.74 11.39 6.02
CA ILE A 21 16.83 10.29 5.63
C ILE A 21 17.61 9.11 5.02
N LEU A 22 18.61 9.40 4.19
CA LEU A 22 19.49 8.37 3.63
C LEU A 22 20.27 7.66 4.74
N THR A 23 20.86 8.40 5.68
CA THR A 23 21.58 7.83 6.83
C THR A 23 20.65 7.10 7.82
N PHE A 24 19.41 7.56 8.00
CA PHE A 24 18.41 6.91 8.86
C PHE A 24 17.98 5.56 8.29
N ASN A 25 17.83 5.45 6.96
CA ASN A 25 17.54 4.18 6.30
C ASN A 25 18.70 3.17 6.44
N GLU A 26 19.94 3.65 6.39
CA GLU A 26 21.13 2.80 6.52
C GLU A 26 21.37 2.32 7.96
N ASN A 27 20.94 3.09 8.97
CA ASN A 27 21.19 2.81 10.39
C ASN A 27 19.92 2.59 11.23
N CYS A 28 18.74 2.36 10.61
CA CYS A 28 17.44 2.16 11.30
C CYS A 28 17.54 1.06 12.36
N HIS A 29 18.23 -0.01 12.01
CA HIS A 29 18.48 -1.20 12.80
C HIS A 29 19.21 -0.91 14.13
N ASP A 30 20.09 0.10 14.14
CA ASP A 30 20.85 0.47 15.35
C ASP A 30 20.06 1.39 16.29
N TRP A 31 19.01 2.06 15.80
CA TRP A 31 18.37 3.18 16.51
C TRP A 31 16.93 2.93 16.97
N CYS A 32 16.28 1.90 16.42
CA CYS A 32 14.90 1.58 16.74
C CYS A 32 14.80 0.12 17.23
N ASP A 33 13.92 -0.09 18.22
CA ASP A 33 13.63 -1.41 18.79
C ASP A 33 12.90 -2.27 17.75
N GLU A 34 13.64 -3.13 17.05
CA GLU A 34 13.13 -4.02 15.99
C GLU A 34 12.07 -5.00 16.48
N SER A 35 12.01 -5.27 17.79
CA SER A 35 10.94 -6.08 18.39
C SER A 35 9.57 -5.41 18.36
N LYS A 36 9.52 -4.12 18.00
CA LYS A 36 8.29 -3.30 18.00
C LYS A 36 8.01 -2.59 16.69
N LEU A 37 8.98 -2.49 15.77
CA LEU A 37 8.82 -1.83 14.47
C LEU A 37 9.66 -2.53 13.41
N SER A 38 9.03 -2.92 12.30
CA SER A 38 9.69 -3.51 11.12
C SER A 38 10.09 -2.41 10.13
N CYS A 39 11.39 -2.09 10.03
CA CYS A 39 11.95 -1.19 9.01
C CYS A 39 12.25 -1.97 7.70
N THR A 40 11.28 -2.64 7.08
CA THR A 40 11.53 -3.29 5.78
C THR A 40 11.70 -2.24 4.68
N LEU A 41 12.90 -2.15 4.09
CA LEU A 41 13.22 -1.32 2.91
C LEU A 41 12.61 -1.87 1.60
N LEU A 42 11.96 -3.02 1.69
CA LEU A 42 11.33 -3.69 0.56
C LEU A 42 9.91 -3.14 0.36
N PRO A 43 9.58 -2.63 -0.85
CA PRO A 43 8.25 -2.10 -1.10
C PRO A 43 7.21 -3.22 -1.00
N HIS A 44 6.20 -3.01 -0.15
CA HIS A 44 5.06 -3.92 0.04
C HIS A 44 5.46 -5.33 0.55
N PRO A 45 6.10 -5.40 1.74
CA PRO A 45 6.44 -6.67 2.36
C PRO A 45 5.16 -7.37 2.84
N PRO A 46 5.17 -8.69 2.99
CA PRO A 46 4.10 -9.37 3.71
C PRO A 46 3.94 -8.90 5.15
N ILE A 47 2.80 -9.25 5.73
CA ILE A 47 2.53 -8.98 7.14
C ILE A 47 3.46 -9.74 8.09
N GLY A 48 4.06 -10.85 7.65
CA GLY A 48 4.89 -11.68 8.52
C GLY A 48 4.04 -12.30 9.63
N ASN A 49 4.52 -12.25 10.87
CA ASN A 49 3.85 -12.83 12.03
C ASN A 49 2.47 -12.20 12.31
N TYR A 50 1.41 -12.79 11.75
CA TYR A 50 0.05 -12.28 11.89
C TYR A 50 -0.42 -12.31 13.35
N SER A 51 -0.06 -13.34 14.11
CA SER A 51 -0.55 -13.53 15.48
C SER A 51 -0.09 -12.42 16.41
N GLU A 52 1.12 -11.90 16.21
CA GLU A 52 1.66 -10.77 17.00
C GLU A 52 1.07 -9.42 16.58
N ARG A 53 0.58 -9.31 15.34
CA ARG A 53 0.04 -8.06 14.78
C ARG A 53 -1.48 -7.99 14.84
N GLN A 54 -2.15 -9.07 15.26
CA GLN A 54 -3.60 -9.15 15.35
C GLN A 54 -4.17 -8.04 16.25
N GLY A 55 -5.14 -7.28 15.74
CA GLY A 55 -5.76 -6.15 16.42
C GLY A 55 -4.96 -4.85 16.36
N HIS A 56 -3.83 -4.83 15.65
CA HIS A 56 -2.96 -3.65 15.51
C HIS A 56 -2.75 -3.19 14.06
N MET A 57 -3.32 -3.92 13.09
CA MET A 57 -3.19 -3.56 11.67
C MET A 57 -4.21 -2.50 11.28
N VAL A 58 -3.79 -1.60 10.39
CA VAL A 58 -4.63 -0.63 9.70
C VAL A 58 -4.41 -0.86 8.21
N GLY A 59 -5.49 -1.02 7.45
CA GLY A 59 -5.41 -1.30 6.02
C GLY A 59 -6.40 -0.48 5.22
N PHE A 60 -5.96 -0.04 4.04
CA PHE A 60 -6.84 0.45 2.99
C PHE A 60 -6.81 -0.57 1.85
N PHE A 61 -7.99 -1.05 1.50
CA PHE A 61 -8.17 -2.01 0.43
C PHE A 61 -8.71 -1.30 -0.80
N ARG A 62 -8.44 -1.85 -1.97
CA ARG A 62 -8.87 -1.32 -3.26
C ARG A 62 -9.42 -2.49 -4.07
N ASP A 63 -10.39 -2.21 -4.91
CA ASP A 63 -10.84 -3.12 -5.95
C ASP A 63 -9.62 -3.73 -6.67
N PRO A 64 -9.54 -5.07 -6.80
CA PRO A 64 -8.36 -5.73 -7.33
C PRO A 64 -8.00 -5.28 -8.74
N ASP A 65 -9.00 -5.04 -9.60
CA ASP A 65 -8.78 -4.66 -10.99
C ASP A 65 -8.32 -3.19 -11.08
N GLN A 66 -8.91 -2.31 -10.27
CA GLN A 66 -8.43 -0.93 -10.07
C GLN A 66 -6.98 -0.90 -9.55
N ARG A 67 -6.62 -1.81 -8.63
CA ARG A 67 -5.26 -1.95 -8.09
C ARG A 67 -4.26 -2.34 -9.19
N ILE A 68 -4.61 -3.30 -10.05
CA ILE A 68 -3.74 -3.73 -11.16
C ILE A 68 -3.52 -2.60 -12.16
N VAL A 69 -4.59 -1.96 -12.63
CA VAL A 69 -4.46 -0.86 -13.60
C VAL A 69 -3.69 0.31 -12.99
N SER A 70 -3.99 0.65 -11.72
CA SER A 70 -3.23 1.66 -10.99
C SER A 70 -1.75 1.32 -10.85
N GLY A 71 -1.40 0.07 -10.56
CA GLY A 71 -0.01 -0.37 -10.44
C GLY A 71 0.73 -0.32 -11.77
N TYR A 72 0.05 -0.68 -12.86
CA TYR A 72 0.60 -0.66 -14.22
C TYR A 72 0.91 0.77 -14.72
N HIS A 73 0.05 1.73 -14.38
CA HIS A 73 0.27 3.14 -14.71
C HIS A 73 1.05 3.91 -13.64
N GLY A 74 1.13 3.39 -12.42
CA GLY A 74 1.74 3.99 -11.23
C GLY A 74 3.26 4.06 -11.29
N GLY A 75 3.81 5.28 -11.36
CA GLY A 75 5.23 5.55 -11.11
C GLY A 75 6.18 5.14 -12.24
N GLY A 76 6.54 6.12 -13.07
CA GLY A 76 7.59 6.11 -14.11
C GLY A 76 8.29 4.77 -14.35
N GLU A 77 7.72 3.94 -15.22
CA GLU A 77 8.38 2.75 -15.77
C GLU A 77 8.89 1.73 -14.73
N LYS A 78 8.61 1.78 -13.42
CA LYS A 78 9.37 0.94 -12.44
C LYS A 78 8.84 -0.46 -12.20
N PHE A 79 7.52 -0.65 -12.20
CA PHE A 79 6.91 -1.95 -11.85
C PHE A 79 6.62 -2.84 -13.07
N ALA A 80 6.38 -2.21 -14.22
CA ALA A 80 6.12 -2.90 -15.49
C ALA A 80 7.37 -2.99 -16.39
N ASP A 81 8.55 -2.63 -15.90
CA ASP A 81 9.81 -2.71 -16.65
C ASP A 81 10.60 -3.95 -16.25
N ASP A 82 10.75 -4.82 -17.23
CA ASP A 82 11.25 -6.20 -17.20
C ASP A 82 12.59 -6.38 -16.45
N ARG A 83 13.49 -5.38 -16.45
CA ARG A 83 14.87 -5.61 -15.96
C ARG A 83 15.18 -5.21 -14.52
N ARG A 84 14.36 -4.40 -13.85
CA ARG A 84 14.67 -4.01 -12.45
C ARG A 84 14.55 -5.17 -11.47
N PHE A 85 13.68 -6.15 -11.76
CA PHE A 85 13.50 -7.31 -10.90
C PHE A 85 14.35 -8.53 -11.31
N HIS A 86 14.84 -8.58 -12.55
CA HIS A 86 15.74 -9.65 -13.01
C HIS A 86 17.21 -9.45 -12.61
N LEU A 87 17.65 -8.22 -12.33
CA LEU A 87 19.05 -7.95 -11.94
C LEU A 87 19.35 -8.27 -10.46
N ASP A 88 18.36 -8.36 -9.58
CA ASP A 88 18.58 -8.73 -8.17
C ASP A 88 18.57 -10.25 -7.92
N ALA A 89 17.86 -11.04 -8.74
CA ALA A 89 17.76 -12.49 -8.52
C ALA A 89 18.99 -13.29 -9.01
N ALA A 90 19.91 -12.67 -9.77
CA ALA A 90 21.03 -13.36 -10.41
C ALA A 90 22.44 -12.86 -10.02
N GLY A 91 22.62 -11.95 -9.04
CA GLY A 91 23.99 -11.47 -8.81
C GLY A 91 24.28 -10.46 -7.71
N ILE A 92 23.62 -10.48 -6.55
CA ILE A 92 24.07 -9.67 -5.38
C ILE A 92 25.23 -10.39 -4.65
N GLY A 93 26.32 -10.58 -5.40
CA GLY A 93 27.60 -11.02 -4.86
C GLY A 93 28.80 -10.34 -5.55
N ALA A 94 28.60 -9.43 -6.51
CA ALA A 94 29.70 -8.98 -7.37
C ALA A 94 29.73 -7.48 -7.76
N PHE A 95 29.00 -6.58 -7.11
CA PHE A 95 29.03 -5.14 -7.45
C PHE A 95 29.38 -4.21 -6.28
N ALA A 96 30.40 -4.57 -5.51
CA ALA A 96 30.94 -3.70 -4.46
C ALA A 96 32.01 -2.68 -4.95
N THR A 97 32.31 -2.55 -6.26
CA THR A 97 33.42 -1.67 -6.69
C THR A 97 33.29 -0.94 -8.03
N LEU A 98 32.11 -0.88 -8.67
CA LEU A 98 31.96 -0.05 -9.88
C LEU A 98 31.40 1.34 -9.55
N PRO A 99 32.02 2.43 -10.05
CA PRO A 99 31.51 3.77 -9.84
C PRO A 99 30.15 3.88 -10.54
N CYS A 100 29.10 4.08 -9.75
CA CYS A 100 27.74 4.22 -10.24
C CYS A 100 27.67 5.41 -11.22
N LYS A 101 27.70 5.13 -12.52
CA LYS A 101 27.17 6.06 -13.51
C LYS A 101 25.64 5.87 -13.55
N PRO A 102 24.86 6.96 -13.45
CA PRO A 102 23.42 6.90 -13.68
C PRO A 102 23.15 6.22 -15.02
N LEU A 103 22.23 5.27 -15.02
CA LEU A 103 21.75 4.57 -16.21
C LEU A 103 20.85 5.50 -17.06
N ASP A 104 21.16 6.79 -17.14
CA ASP A 104 20.34 7.81 -17.80
C ASP A 104 20.42 7.74 -19.34
N ASP A 105 21.34 6.90 -19.86
CA ASP A 105 21.47 6.57 -21.29
C ASP A 105 20.84 5.21 -21.66
N ALA A 106 20.10 4.57 -20.74
CA ALA A 106 19.44 3.30 -21.05
C ALA A 106 18.28 3.51 -22.03
N VAL A 107 18.36 2.84 -23.18
CA VAL A 107 17.27 2.66 -24.13
C VAL A 107 15.96 2.38 -23.36
N PRO A 108 14.89 3.18 -23.56
CA PRO A 108 13.59 2.93 -22.94
C PRO A 108 13.17 1.51 -23.27
N LEU A 109 13.06 0.67 -22.24
CA LEU A 109 12.61 -0.69 -22.44
C LEU A 109 11.09 -0.68 -22.63
N PRO A 110 10.56 -1.57 -23.48
CA PRO A 110 9.13 -1.72 -23.59
C PRO A 110 8.59 -2.19 -22.23
N LYS A 111 7.50 -1.56 -21.78
CA LYS A 111 6.72 -2.08 -20.66
C LYS A 111 6.23 -3.48 -20.99
N VAL A 112 6.20 -4.37 -20.00
CA VAL A 112 5.52 -5.67 -20.14
C VAL A 112 4.05 -5.42 -20.52
N PRO A 113 3.43 -6.28 -21.34
CA PRO A 113 2.00 -6.17 -21.64
C PRO A 113 1.14 -6.16 -20.36
N LEU A 114 0.06 -5.36 -20.34
CA LEU A 114 -0.81 -5.21 -19.16
C LEU A 114 -1.34 -6.55 -18.62
N LEU A 115 -1.76 -7.48 -19.50
CA LEU A 115 -2.26 -8.79 -19.04
C LEU A 115 -1.17 -9.65 -18.43
N GLU A 116 0.06 -9.55 -18.92
CA GLU A 116 1.19 -10.28 -18.34
C GLU A 116 1.55 -9.72 -16.96
N PHE A 117 1.52 -8.39 -16.82
CA PHE A 117 1.62 -7.73 -15.53
C PHE A 117 0.50 -8.18 -14.57
N ALA A 118 -0.75 -8.19 -15.03
CA ALA A 118 -1.91 -8.60 -14.24
C ALA A 118 -1.75 -10.04 -13.72
N GLU A 119 -1.37 -10.98 -14.58
CA GLU A 119 -1.11 -12.37 -14.19
C GLU A 119 0.02 -12.53 -13.17
N ALA A 120 1.10 -11.75 -13.29
CA ALA A 120 2.19 -11.75 -12.31
C ALA A 120 1.77 -11.15 -10.95
N TRP A 121 0.81 -10.23 -10.97
CA TRP A 121 0.35 -9.49 -9.78
C TRP A 121 -0.93 -10.06 -9.14
N LYS A 122 -1.48 -11.13 -9.73
CA LYS A 122 -2.68 -11.82 -9.26
C LYS A 122 -2.54 -12.36 -7.84
N GLY A 123 -3.51 -12.11 -6.96
CA GLY A 123 -3.45 -12.53 -5.57
C GLY A 123 -2.39 -11.76 -4.76
N GLY A 124 -2.14 -10.50 -5.10
CA GLY A 124 -1.12 -9.67 -4.47
C GLY A 124 -1.46 -9.31 -3.03
N MET A 125 -2.70 -8.88 -2.78
CA MET A 125 -3.19 -8.58 -1.42
C MET A 125 -3.23 -9.85 -0.57
N THR A 126 -3.70 -10.94 -1.16
CA THR A 126 -3.74 -12.26 -0.51
C THR A 126 -2.36 -12.69 -0.05
N TYR A 127 -1.35 -12.61 -0.92
CA TYR A 127 0.03 -12.96 -0.58
C TYR A 127 0.59 -12.13 0.57
N GLN A 128 0.34 -10.81 0.58
CA GLN A 128 0.77 -9.94 1.68
C GLN A 128 0.16 -10.38 3.00
N LEU A 129 -1.08 -10.83 2.99
CA LEU A 129 -1.82 -11.15 4.20
C LEU A 129 -1.53 -12.55 4.72
N VAL A 130 -1.20 -13.53 3.87
CA VAL A 130 -0.99 -14.92 4.32
C VAL A 130 0.46 -15.30 4.57
N THR A 131 1.41 -14.56 3.99
CA THR A 131 2.83 -14.93 4.06
C THR A 131 3.43 -14.53 5.41
N GLU A 132 3.96 -15.53 6.13
CA GLU A 132 4.48 -15.42 7.50
C GLU A 132 6.00 -15.16 7.58
N ASP A 133 6.72 -15.18 6.45
CA ASP A 133 8.18 -14.99 6.45
C ASP A 133 8.56 -13.51 6.47
N ASP A 134 9.30 -13.09 7.50
CA ASP A 134 9.86 -11.74 7.64
C ASP A 134 10.98 -11.44 6.61
N HIS A 135 11.44 -12.45 5.85
CA HIS A 135 12.34 -12.29 4.69
C HIS A 135 11.60 -12.29 3.35
N GLY A 136 10.26 -12.21 3.39
CA GLY A 136 9.38 -12.44 2.26
C GLY A 136 9.76 -11.66 1.00
N ILE A 137 9.90 -12.41 -0.09
CA ILE A 137 9.97 -11.89 -1.46
C ILE A 137 8.88 -10.82 -1.62
N PRO A 138 9.23 -9.55 -1.93
CA PRO A 138 8.27 -8.48 -2.11
C PRO A 138 7.09 -8.89 -3.01
N THR A 139 5.90 -8.38 -2.71
CA THR A 139 4.70 -8.63 -3.53
C THR A 139 4.89 -8.24 -5.00
N VAL A 140 5.79 -7.29 -5.24
CA VAL A 140 6.11 -6.74 -6.56
C VAL A 140 7.01 -7.65 -7.40
N LEU A 141 7.53 -8.76 -6.86
CA LEU A 141 8.39 -9.67 -7.60
C LEU A 141 7.56 -10.68 -8.42
N PRO A 142 7.80 -10.80 -9.74
CA PRO A 142 7.05 -11.70 -10.61
C PRO A 142 7.23 -13.19 -10.27
N ASN A 143 8.32 -13.54 -9.57
CA ASN A 143 8.63 -14.91 -9.16
C ASN A 143 8.17 -15.25 -7.72
N ARG A 144 7.29 -14.43 -7.12
CA ARG A 144 6.75 -14.76 -5.80
C ARG A 144 5.93 -16.07 -5.84
N PRO A 145 5.87 -16.82 -4.73
CA PRO A 145 4.97 -17.95 -4.62
C PRO A 145 3.55 -17.56 -5.01
N LYS A 146 2.95 -18.33 -5.93
CA LYS A 146 1.55 -18.13 -6.31
C LYS A 146 0.65 -18.54 -5.16
N VAL A 147 -0.29 -17.67 -4.84
CA VAL A 147 -1.36 -17.95 -3.88
C VAL A 147 -2.54 -18.63 -4.57
N THR A 148 -3.39 -19.26 -3.77
CA THR A 148 -4.58 -20.00 -4.18
C THR A 148 -5.84 -19.34 -3.62
N GLN A 149 -7.02 -19.80 -4.06
CA GLN A 149 -8.28 -19.36 -3.45
C GLN A 149 -8.38 -19.71 -1.95
N ALA A 150 -7.78 -20.81 -1.50
CA ALA A 150 -7.72 -21.16 -0.07
C ALA A 150 -6.92 -20.14 0.73
N ASP A 151 -5.85 -19.60 0.13
CA ASP A 151 -5.09 -18.49 0.71
C ASP A 151 -5.94 -17.22 0.74
N GLY A 152 -6.71 -16.95 -0.32
CA GLY A 152 -7.69 -15.83 -0.36
C GLY A 152 -8.69 -15.90 0.79
N VAL A 153 -9.24 -17.10 1.08
CA VAL A 153 -10.13 -17.33 2.22
C VAL A 153 -9.43 -17.07 3.56
N GLN A 154 -8.18 -17.50 3.72
CA GLN A 154 -7.40 -17.23 4.94
C GLN A 154 -7.08 -15.73 5.08
N ALA A 155 -6.71 -15.05 4.00
CA ALA A 155 -6.48 -13.61 3.98
C ALA A 155 -7.76 -12.85 4.37
N ALA A 156 -8.90 -13.22 3.79
CA ALA A 156 -10.21 -12.65 4.14
C ALA A 156 -10.54 -12.85 5.62
N ARG A 157 -10.25 -14.02 6.21
CA ARG A 157 -10.38 -14.24 7.66
C ARG A 157 -9.51 -13.27 8.46
N ARG A 158 -8.25 -13.07 8.05
CA ARG A 158 -7.32 -12.13 8.69
C ARG A 158 -7.82 -10.68 8.63
N VAL A 159 -8.43 -10.27 7.52
CA VAL A 159 -9.08 -8.95 7.40
C VAL A 159 -10.21 -8.81 8.41
N ARG A 160 -11.10 -9.80 8.50
CA ARG A 160 -12.26 -9.78 9.41
C ARG A 160 -11.88 -9.77 10.89
N GLU A 161 -10.83 -10.50 11.26
CA GLU A 161 -10.53 -10.82 12.67
C GLU A 161 -9.30 -10.09 13.22
N GLY A 162 -8.46 -9.52 12.35
CA GLY A 162 -7.14 -9.03 12.74
C GLY A 162 -6.87 -7.56 12.52
N PHE A 163 -7.69 -6.86 11.75
CA PHE A 163 -7.49 -5.42 11.52
C PHE A 163 -8.16 -4.61 12.63
N ALA A 164 -7.41 -3.65 13.18
CA ALA A 164 -7.97 -2.58 14.00
C ALA A 164 -8.85 -1.65 13.16
N PHE A 165 -8.48 -1.46 11.88
CA PHE A 165 -9.19 -0.62 10.94
C PHE A 165 -9.08 -1.13 9.51
N VAL A 166 -10.20 -1.05 8.79
CA VAL A 166 -10.32 -1.39 7.37
C VAL A 166 -11.00 -0.21 6.69
N GLY A 167 -10.29 0.42 5.75
CA GLY A 167 -10.81 1.43 4.84
C GLY A 167 -10.86 0.91 3.39
N ILE A 168 -11.62 1.60 2.55
CA ILE A 168 -11.79 1.31 1.12
C ILE A 168 -11.33 2.53 0.33
N THR A 169 -10.52 2.29 -0.69
CA THR A 169 -9.86 3.37 -1.44
C THR A 169 -10.86 4.14 -2.30
N GLU A 170 -11.85 3.45 -2.83
CA GLU A 170 -12.97 3.98 -3.62
C GLU A 170 -13.88 4.87 -2.75
N GLU A 171 -13.90 4.61 -1.43
CA GLU A 171 -14.66 5.37 -0.43
C GLU A 171 -13.70 6.14 0.49
N TRP A 172 -12.69 6.78 -0.10
CA TRP A 172 -11.57 7.40 0.63
C TRP A 172 -12.05 8.37 1.71
N ASP A 173 -12.96 9.28 1.36
CA ASP A 173 -13.48 10.30 2.28
C ASP A 173 -14.18 9.70 3.49
N LEU A 174 -15.01 8.68 3.27
CA LEU A 174 -15.71 7.97 4.34
C LEU A 174 -14.72 7.15 5.17
N SER A 175 -13.69 6.58 4.54
CA SER A 175 -12.64 5.84 5.25
C SER A 175 -11.84 6.74 6.19
N ILE A 176 -11.44 7.93 5.76
CA ILE A 176 -10.76 8.90 6.64
C ILE A 176 -11.70 9.32 7.78
N CYS A 177 -12.95 9.68 7.49
CA CYS A 177 -13.91 10.04 8.52
C CYS A 177 -14.14 8.90 9.52
N LEU A 178 -14.31 7.67 9.04
CA LEU A 178 -14.48 6.47 9.87
C LEU A 178 -13.28 6.28 10.80
N PHE A 179 -12.05 6.43 10.28
CA PHE A 179 -10.83 6.32 11.08
C PHE A 179 -10.87 7.29 12.27
N HIS A 180 -11.20 8.57 12.02
CA HIS A 180 -11.33 9.57 13.08
C HIS A 180 -12.50 9.32 14.03
N LYS A 181 -13.60 8.73 13.57
CA LYS A 181 -14.72 8.33 14.45
C LYS A 181 -14.35 7.15 15.35
N MET A 182 -13.52 6.24 14.86
CA MET A 182 -13.06 5.06 15.61
C MET A 182 -11.98 5.41 16.64
N PHE A 183 -11.01 6.25 16.29
CA PHE A 183 -9.83 6.49 17.12
C PHE A 183 -9.69 7.93 17.65
N GLY A 184 -10.58 8.83 17.23
CA GLY A 184 -10.52 10.25 17.57
C GLY A 184 -9.56 11.06 16.69
N GLY A 185 -9.28 12.29 17.13
CA GLY A 185 -8.49 13.26 16.37
C GLY A 185 -9.32 14.12 15.42
N LEU A 186 -8.75 15.26 15.01
CA LEU A 186 -9.35 16.14 14.02
C LEU A 186 -8.94 15.67 12.63
N CYS A 187 -9.89 15.63 11.71
CA CYS A 187 -9.62 15.47 10.30
C CYS A 187 -8.85 16.69 9.78
N VAL A 188 -7.79 16.45 9.00
CA VAL A 188 -6.95 17.50 8.41
C VAL A 188 -6.97 17.44 6.89
N PHE A 189 -6.83 18.60 6.25
CA PHE A 189 -6.93 18.75 4.80
C PHE A 189 -6.04 17.75 4.02
N SER A 190 -4.81 17.54 4.47
CA SER A 190 -3.84 16.68 3.79
C SER A 190 -4.27 15.21 3.70
N GLU A 191 -5.19 14.75 4.56
CA GLU A 191 -5.72 13.37 4.53
C GLU A 191 -6.68 13.15 3.36
N PHE A 192 -7.26 14.22 2.81
CA PHE A 192 -8.22 14.16 1.70
C PHE A 192 -7.59 14.50 0.34
N GLN A 193 -6.27 14.70 0.30
CA GLN A 193 -5.55 15.01 -0.94
C GLN A 193 -4.98 13.75 -1.59
N ASP A 194 -5.10 13.66 -2.92
CA ASP A 194 -4.28 12.75 -3.71
C ASP A 194 -2.85 13.29 -3.77
N ILE A 195 -2.01 12.85 -2.84
CA ILE A 195 -0.60 13.23 -2.78
C ILE A 195 0.28 12.42 -3.74
N ARG A 196 -0.29 11.47 -4.49
CA ARG A 196 0.42 10.61 -5.45
C ARG A 196 -0.42 10.35 -6.71
N PRO A 197 -0.81 11.40 -7.45
CA PRO A 197 -1.58 11.22 -8.68
C PRO A 197 -0.75 10.44 -9.69
N THR A 198 -1.37 9.42 -10.27
CA THR A 198 -0.66 8.49 -11.18
C THR A 198 -0.33 9.11 -12.54
N PHE A 199 -1.11 10.10 -12.97
CA PHE A 199 -0.85 10.92 -14.16
C PHE A 199 -1.51 12.30 -14.01
N PRO A 200 -1.08 13.33 -14.78
CA PRO A 200 -1.67 14.65 -14.70
C PRO A 200 -3.18 14.62 -14.91
N GLY A 201 -3.95 15.20 -13.98
CA GLY A 201 -5.41 15.24 -14.03
C GLY A 201 -6.12 14.03 -13.42
N LYS A 202 -5.39 12.98 -13.01
CA LYS A 202 -5.94 11.92 -12.16
C LYS A 202 -6.19 12.48 -10.76
N SER A 203 -7.36 12.21 -10.19
CA SER A 203 -7.70 12.50 -8.80
C SER A 203 -8.04 11.21 -8.06
N ALA A 204 -8.05 11.27 -6.71
CA ALA A 204 -8.50 10.16 -5.87
C ALA A 204 -9.94 9.72 -6.17
N ASN A 205 -10.79 10.61 -6.71
CA ASN A 205 -12.21 10.34 -6.97
C ASN A 205 -12.48 9.83 -8.39
N THR A 206 -11.43 9.54 -9.15
CA THR A 206 -11.58 9.05 -10.52
C THR A 206 -11.10 7.62 -10.55
N ASP A 207 -11.93 6.70 -11.04
CA ASP A 207 -11.53 5.31 -11.23
C ASP A 207 -10.66 5.14 -12.49
N TYR A 208 -9.88 4.08 -12.55
CA TYR A 208 -9.20 3.64 -13.76
C TYR A 208 -10.17 2.88 -14.67
N ASN A 209 -9.88 2.90 -15.97
CA ASN A 209 -10.65 2.13 -16.93
C ASN A 209 -10.24 0.66 -16.90
N THR A 210 -10.96 -0.16 -16.13
CA THR A 210 -10.68 -1.60 -16.05
C THR A 210 -11.02 -2.36 -17.34
N SER A 211 -11.67 -1.74 -18.33
CA SER A 211 -11.88 -2.39 -19.64
C SER A 211 -10.57 -2.76 -20.35
N GLU A 212 -9.47 -2.10 -20.00
CA GLU A 212 -8.12 -2.40 -20.51
C GLU A 212 -7.66 -3.83 -20.13
N LEU A 213 -8.24 -4.41 -19.08
CA LEU A 213 -7.99 -5.78 -18.65
C LEU A 213 -8.71 -6.83 -19.50
N MET A 214 -9.51 -6.46 -20.50
CA MET A 214 -10.14 -7.41 -21.44
C MET A 214 -10.88 -8.58 -20.73
N ALA A 215 -11.64 -8.26 -19.69
CA ALA A 215 -12.37 -9.22 -18.83
C ALA A 215 -11.47 -10.14 -17.97
N TRP A 216 -10.17 -9.87 -17.89
CA TRP A 216 -9.33 -10.40 -16.83
C TRP A 216 -9.79 -9.87 -15.47
N HIS A 217 -9.70 -10.72 -14.45
CA HIS A 217 -10.12 -10.41 -13.09
C HIS A 217 -9.27 -11.17 -12.06
N ASP A 218 -8.92 -10.52 -10.96
CA ASP A 218 -8.20 -11.13 -9.84
C ASP A 218 -9.16 -11.81 -8.85
N ASP A 219 -9.67 -12.98 -9.23
CA ASP A 219 -10.63 -13.77 -8.44
C ASP A 219 -10.12 -14.21 -7.05
N ILE A 220 -8.81 -14.15 -6.80
CA ILE A 220 -8.22 -14.49 -5.50
C ILE A 220 -8.27 -13.27 -4.57
N ASP A 221 -7.82 -12.12 -5.05
CA ASP A 221 -7.87 -10.88 -4.27
C ASP A 221 -9.30 -10.34 -4.11
N GLU A 222 -10.24 -10.70 -4.99
CA GLU A 222 -11.66 -10.38 -4.83
C GLU A 222 -12.21 -10.91 -3.51
N ILE A 223 -11.85 -12.14 -3.11
CA ILE A 223 -12.27 -12.75 -1.83
C ILE A 223 -11.83 -11.87 -0.64
N VAL A 224 -10.64 -11.27 -0.74
CA VAL A 224 -10.10 -10.38 0.29
C VAL A 224 -10.83 -9.04 0.28
N TYR A 225 -11.08 -8.49 -0.90
CA TYR A 225 -11.75 -7.21 -1.07
C TYR A 225 -13.21 -7.25 -0.60
N GLU A 226 -13.95 -8.32 -0.92
CA GLU A 226 -15.30 -8.55 -0.39
C GLU A 226 -15.33 -8.58 1.14
N ALA A 227 -14.34 -9.23 1.77
CA ALA A 227 -14.21 -9.25 3.22
C ALA A 227 -13.88 -7.86 3.79
N ALA A 228 -13.08 -7.06 3.07
CA ALA A 228 -12.79 -5.69 3.46
C ALA A 228 -14.05 -4.81 3.38
N LEU A 229 -14.84 -4.92 2.30
CA LEU A 229 -16.12 -4.23 2.15
C LEU A 229 -17.11 -4.60 3.27
N GLU A 230 -17.17 -5.89 3.63
CA GLU A 230 -18.00 -6.36 4.74
C GLU A 230 -17.63 -5.67 6.06
N VAL A 231 -16.34 -5.65 6.42
CA VAL A 231 -15.85 -4.99 7.64
C VAL A 231 -16.07 -3.49 7.60
N PHE A 232 -15.76 -2.86 6.46
CA PHE A 232 -15.93 -1.42 6.26
C PHE A 232 -17.38 -0.99 6.44
N HIS A 233 -18.32 -1.59 5.71
CA HIS A 233 -19.74 -1.25 5.80
C HIS A 233 -20.33 -1.53 7.19
N LYS A 234 -19.92 -2.64 7.83
CA LYS A 234 -20.29 -2.92 9.23
C LYS A 234 -19.84 -1.80 10.16
N ASN A 235 -18.62 -1.30 9.98
CA ASN A 235 -18.08 -0.21 10.78
C ASN A 235 -18.74 1.14 10.46
N LEU A 236 -19.09 1.43 9.21
CA LEU A 236 -19.87 2.63 8.88
C LEU A 236 -21.18 2.67 9.68
N VAL A 237 -21.91 1.56 9.73
CA VAL A 237 -23.14 1.45 10.52
C VAL A 237 -22.85 1.57 12.02
N LEU A 238 -21.85 0.84 12.53
CA LEU A 238 -21.52 0.82 13.95
C LEU A 238 -21.13 2.20 14.50
N TYR A 239 -20.37 2.98 13.71
CA TYR A 239 -19.88 4.30 14.09
C TYR A 239 -20.72 5.46 13.55
N ASN A 240 -21.88 5.16 12.94
CA ASN A 240 -22.80 6.13 12.35
C ASN A 240 -22.10 7.08 11.37
N VAL A 241 -21.35 6.51 10.42
CA VAL A 241 -20.56 7.22 9.41
C VAL A 241 -21.30 7.22 8.08
N SER A 242 -21.47 8.42 7.53
CA SER A 242 -22.11 8.75 6.26
C SER A 242 -21.59 10.14 5.85
N HIS A 243 -21.77 10.55 4.59
CA HIS A 243 -21.34 11.89 4.19
C HIS A 243 -22.03 12.98 5.02
N GLU A 244 -23.29 12.77 5.42
CA GLU A 244 -24.06 13.68 6.25
C GLU A 244 -23.49 13.77 7.68
N THR A 245 -23.13 12.65 8.29
CA THR A 245 -22.56 12.63 9.66
C THR A 245 -21.07 13.00 9.71
N CYS A 246 -20.41 13.04 8.55
CA CYS A 246 -19.01 13.44 8.38
C CYS A 246 -18.80 14.93 8.08
N GLN A 247 -19.86 15.74 7.97
CA GLN A 247 -19.73 17.17 7.64
C GLN A 247 -18.81 17.95 8.60
N GLU A 248 -18.79 17.61 9.88
CA GLU A 248 -17.84 18.22 10.83
C GLU A 248 -16.38 17.87 10.49
N CYS A 249 -16.11 16.62 10.15
CA CYS A 249 -14.79 16.16 9.73
C CYS A 249 -14.34 16.90 8.45
N TYR A 250 -15.24 17.00 7.46
CA TYR A 250 -14.94 17.71 6.20
C TYR A 250 -14.70 19.21 6.41
N ARG A 251 -15.52 19.88 7.22
CA ARG A 251 -15.32 21.29 7.58
C ARG A 251 -14.00 21.51 8.30
N ASN A 252 -13.64 20.64 9.25
CA ASN A 252 -12.36 20.71 9.95
C ASN A 252 -11.18 20.54 8.99
N ALA A 253 -11.33 19.66 8.00
CA ALA A 253 -10.36 19.47 6.95
C ALA A 253 -10.38 20.59 5.89
N GLY A 254 -11.26 21.58 5.95
CA GLY A 254 -11.39 22.62 4.93
C GLY A 254 -11.81 22.09 3.55
N LYS A 255 -12.44 20.92 3.50
CA LYS A 255 -13.05 20.36 2.30
C LYS A 255 -14.38 21.06 2.06
N GLU A 256 -14.58 21.63 0.87
CA GLU A 256 -15.86 22.25 0.50
C GLU A 256 -16.99 21.22 0.65
N GLU A 257 -18.16 21.64 1.16
CA GLU A 257 -19.30 20.75 1.38
C GLU A 257 -19.67 20.08 0.04
N LEU A 258 -19.61 18.74 0.00
CA LEU A 258 -20.19 17.97 -1.10
C LEU A 258 -21.70 18.30 -1.13
N PRO A 259 -22.26 18.71 -2.28
CA PRO A 259 -23.67 19.08 -2.40
C PRO A 259 -24.62 17.91 -2.11
#